data_AF-A0A9J6FP23-F1
#
_entry.id   AF-A0A9J6FP23-F1
#
_cell.length_a   1.000
_cell.length_b   1.000
_cell.length_c   1.000
_cell.angle_alpha   90.00
_cell.angle_beta   90.00
_cell.angle_gamma   90.00
#
_symmetry.space_group_name_H-M   'P 1'
#
loop_
_entity.id
_entity.type
_entity.pdbx_description
1 polymer ?
#
loop_
_entity_poly.entity_id
_entity_poly.type
_entity_poly.pdbx_seq_one_letter_code
_entity_poly.pdbx_strand_id
1 'polypeptide(L)'
;MLRLCMSDVKRDVPRFSQQCTKARAIGGRYKRSLKARARLLVVQREMQLNALEMVHVLMRWNSEHQMMTRVLKLRKPITVELLECDGVDKLTAAERKRMTAAVEVLDPLAQATTELSGDKYPTLSQVIPLLECSDIVLARHAAQSDESSAIASSQARSIKARFRGVKTSEDTALAMLLDPRFKDACYTERIEKWACAVLTRAAEGTVQVVGGEASSGSGTGSQDTSVWGAFANFASDDSTKSGPSIKDDVESYLRAPLLPHCEDPLD
;
A
#
# COMPACT_ATOMS: atom_id res chain seq x y z
N MET A 1 -8.18 4.06 -4.56
CA MET A 1 -7.25 3.74 -5.65
C MET A 1 -7.69 2.51 -6.45
N LEU A 2 -7.59 1.29 -5.90
CA LEU A 2 -7.67 0.04 -6.68
C LEU A 2 -9.03 -0.22 -7.37
N ARG A 3 -10.15 0.31 -6.85
CA ARG A 3 -11.47 0.27 -7.56
C ARG A 3 -11.39 0.80 -8.97
N LEU A 4 -10.76 1.96 -9.14
CA LEU A 4 -10.72 2.64 -10.42
C LEU A 4 -9.78 1.92 -11.39
N CYS A 5 -8.69 1.35 -10.87
CA CYS A 5 -7.78 0.52 -11.67
C CYS A 5 -8.47 -0.75 -12.15
N MET A 6 -9.24 -1.44 -11.31
CA MET A 6 -10.02 -2.59 -11.74
C MET A 6 -11.08 -2.24 -12.79
N SER A 7 -11.73 -1.09 -12.66
CA SER A 7 -12.67 -0.60 -13.68
C SER A 7 -11.99 -0.38 -15.03
N ASP A 8 -10.79 0.20 -15.04
CA ASP A 8 -10.00 0.37 -16.27
C ASP A 8 -9.60 -0.99 -16.87
N VAL A 9 -9.09 -1.91 -16.06
CA VAL A 9 -8.68 -3.24 -16.54
C VAL A 9 -9.87 -4.01 -17.13
N LYS A 10 -11.06 -3.95 -16.52
CA LYS A 10 -12.26 -4.60 -17.09
C LYS A 10 -12.73 -4.00 -18.40
N ARG A 11 -12.54 -2.69 -18.57
CA ARG A 11 -12.84 -1.99 -19.83
C ARG A 11 -11.85 -2.41 -20.91
N ASP A 12 -10.56 -2.44 -20.56
CA ASP A 12 -9.47 -2.68 -21.51
C ASP A 12 -9.29 -4.18 -21.84
N VAL A 13 -9.67 -5.09 -20.93
CA VAL A 13 -9.46 -6.54 -21.04
C VAL A 13 -10.79 -7.30 -20.82
N PRO A 14 -11.57 -7.55 -21.89
CA PRO A 14 -12.90 -8.20 -21.77
C PRO A 14 -12.85 -9.59 -21.14
N ARG A 15 -11.79 -10.37 -21.42
CA ARG A 15 -11.59 -11.70 -20.81
C ARG A 15 -11.48 -11.62 -19.29
N PHE A 16 -10.83 -10.61 -18.75
CA PHE A 16 -10.74 -10.38 -17.31
C PHE A 16 -12.12 -10.07 -16.70
N SER A 17 -12.95 -9.29 -17.40
CA SER A 17 -14.33 -9.02 -16.97
C SER A 17 -15.19 -10.28 -16.91
N GLN A 18 -15.02 -11.21 -17.87
CA GLN A 18 -15.67 -12.52 -17.86
C GLN A 18 -15.25 -13.36 -16.64
N GLN A 19 -13.96 -13.38 -16.32
CA GLN A 19 -13.46 -14.10 -15.14
C GLN A 19 -14.03 -13.53 -13.83
N CYS A 20 -14.08 -12.20 -13.71
CA CYS A 20 -14.70 -11.54 -12.56
C CYS A 20 -16.19 -11.92 -12.43
N THR A 21 -16.89 -12.05 -13.56
CA THR A 21 -18.31 -12.46 -13.58
C THR A 21 -18.47 -13.90 -13.14
N LYS A 22 -17.63 -14.82 -13.63
CA LYS A 22 -17.67 -16.23 -13.25
C LYS A 22 -17.31 -16.44 -11.77
N ALA A 23 -16.27 -15.77 -11.27
CA ALA A 23 -15.91 -15.78 -9.86
C ALA A 23 -17.08 -15.28 -8.98
N ARG A 24 -17.77 -14.20 -9.41
CA ARG A 24 -18.98 -13.69 -8.73
C ARG A 24 -20.14 -14.67 -8.78
N ALA A 25 -20.35 -15.39 -9.89
CA ALA A 25 -21.40 -16.40 -9.99
C ALA A 25 -21.16 -17.55 -8.99
N ILE A 26 -19.92 -18.06 -8.93
CA ILE A 26 -19.51 -19.11 -7.98
C ILE A 26 -19.69 -18.60 -6.54
N GLY A 27 -19.11 -17.44 -6.20
CA GLY A 27 -19.26 -16.85 -4.87
C GLY A 27 -20.71 -16.56 -4.49
N GLY A 28 -21.50 -16.07 -5.43
CA GLY A 28 -22.92 -15.76 -5.26
C GLY A 28 -23.79 -16.98 -4.98
N ARG A 29 -23.40 -18.17 -5.42
CA ARG A 29 -24.09 -19.42 -5.06
C ARG A 29 -23.93 -19.74 -3.58
N TYR A 30 -22.69 -19.75 -3.09
CA TYR A 30 -22.41 -19.99 -1.68
C TYR A 30 -22.91 -18.86 -0.79
N LYS A 31 -23.03 -17.64 -1.31
CA LYS A 31 -23.69 -16.54 -0.60
C LYS A 31 -25.18 -16.80 -0.36
N ARG A 32 -25.91 -17.24 -1.39
CA ARG A 32 -27.38 -17.34 -1.37
C ARG A 32 -27.91 -18.66 -0.83
N SER A 33 -27.11 -19.73 -0.90
CA SER A 33 -27.57 -21.08 -0.55
C SER A 33 -26.87 -21.60 0.70
N LEU A 34 -27.63 -21.66 1.80
CA LEU A 34 -27.18 -22.32 3.04
C LEU A 34 -26.83 -23.79 2.80
N LYS A 35 -27.62 -24.48 1.95
CA LYS A 35 -27.35 -25.87 1.54
C LYS A 35 -25.98 -26.00 0.85
N ALA A 36 -25.67 -25.10 -0.08
CA ALA A 36 -24.38 -25.08 -0.76
C ALA A 36 -23.21 -24.84 0.22
N ARG A 37 -23.38 -23.93 1.19
CA ARG A 37 -22.37 -23.67 2.23
C ARG A 37 -22.14 -24.89 3.12
N ALA A 38 -23.22 -25.48 3.61
CA ALA A 38 -23.14 -26.66 4.46
C ALA A 38 -22.44 -27.82 3.74
N ARG A 39 -22.79 -28.06 2.47
CA ARG A 39 -22.10 -29.08 1.67
C ARG A 39 -20.64 -28.76 1.41
N LEU A 40 -20.30 -27.52 1.08
CA LEU A 40 -18.90 -27.11 0.92
C LEU A 40 -18.08 -27.35 2.20
N LEU A 41 -18.66 -27.15 3.38
CA LEU A 41 -18.00 -27.45 4.66
C LEU A 41 -17.82 -28.96 4.88
N VAL A 42 -18.81 -29.78 4.53
CA VAL A 42 -18.71 -31.24 4.58
C VAL A 42 -17.58 -31.73 3.68
N VAL A 43 -17.56 -31.31 2.41
CA VAL A 43 -16.51 -31.68 1.44
C VAL A 43 -15.13 -31.22 1.92
N GLN A 44 -15.02 -30.04 2.53
CA GLN A 44 -13.74 -29.57 3.09
C GLN A 44 -13.24 -30.47 4.24
N ARG A 45 -14.13 -30.93 5.12
CA ARG A 45 -13.77 -31.86 6.20
C ARG A 45 -13.37 -33.23 5.68
N GLU A 46 -14.11 -33.77 4.71
CA GLU A 46 -13.80 -35.05 4.07
C GLU A 46 -12.43 -35.01 3.38
N MET A 47 -12.07 -33.87 2.80
CA MET A 47 -10.75 -33.63 2.21
C MET A 47 -9.64 -33.28 3.23
N GLN A 48 -9.95 -33.27 4.53
CA GLN A 48 -9.02 -32.85 5.60
C GLN A 48 -8.42 -31.45 5.37
N LEU A 49 -9.20 -30.54 4.78
CA LEU A 49 -8.82 -29.15 4.57
C LEU A 49 -9.27 -28.28 5.74
N ASN A 50 -8.47 -27.26 6.05
CA ASN A 50 -8.89 -26.21 6.98
C ASN A 50 -10.17 -25.54 6.44
N ALA A 51 -11.26 -25.65 7.20
CA ALA A 51 -12.56 -25.15 6.79
C ALA A 51 -12.50 -23.64 6.54
N LEU A 52 -12.67 -23.27 5.28
CA LEU A 52 -12.68 -21.89 4.81
C LEU A 52 -14.07 -21.62 4.23
N GLU A 53 -14.75 -20.63 4.80
CA GLU A 53 -15.99 -20.14 4.21
C GLU A 53 -15.70 -19.40 2.89
N MET A 54 -16.68 -19.27 2.00
CA MET A 54 -16.54 -18.34 0.87
C MET A 54 -16.58 -16.90 1.40
N VAL A 55 -15.80 -15.98 0.82
CA VAL A 55 -15.78 -14.58 1.26
C VAL A 55 -17.19 -13.98 1.11
N HIS A 56 -17.71 -13.45 2.21
CA HIS A 56 -19.02 -12.83 2.28
C HIS A 56 -18.89 -11.31 2.13
N VAL A 57 -18.48 -10.82 0.95
CA VAL A 57 -18.40 -9.37 0.73
C VAL A 57 -19.06 -8.99 -0.60
N LEU A 58 -20.19 -8.30 -0.46
CA LEU A 58 -20.79 -7.49 -1.52
C LEU A 58 -20.17 -6.09 -1.51
N MET A 59 -19.88 -5.57 -2.70
CA MET A 59 -19.89 -4.13 -3.07
C MET A 59 -18.63 -3.26 -2.84
N ARG A 60 -17.42 -3.81 -2.67
CA ARG A 60 -16.18 -2.99 -2.73
C ARG A 60 -15.07 -3.73 -3.45
N TRP A 61 -14.28 -3.07 -4.29
CA TRP A 61 -13.25 -3.65 -5.17
C TRP A 61 -12.33 -4.70 -4.53
N ASN A 62 -12.03 -4.57 -3.22
CA ASN A 62 -11.26 -5.56 -2.47
C ASN A 62 -11.94 -6.95 -2.54
N SER A 63 -13.27 -6.98 -2.65
CA SER A 63 -14.08 -8.18 -2.82
C SER A 63 -13.79 -8.93 -4.11
N GLU A 64 -13.38 -8.31 -5.21
CA GLU A 64 -13.18 -9.05 -6.46
C GLU A 64 -11.84 -9.77 -6.50
N HIS A 65 -10.76 -9.09 -6.12
CA HIS A 65 -9.48 -9.73 -5.88
C HIS A 65 -9.60 -10.84 -4.82
N GLN A 66 -10.24 -10.54 -3.68
CA GLN A 66 -10.48 -11.52 -2.62
C GLN A 66 -11.38 -12.67 -3.06
N MET A 67 -12.41 -12.41 -3.89
CA MET A 67 -13.30 -13.45 -4.41
C MET A 67 -12.56 -14.39 -5.35
N MET A 68 -11.82 -13.86 -6.32
CA MET A 68 -11.01 -14.69 -7.23
C MET A 68 -9.99 -15.51 -6.45
N THR A 69 -9.27 -14.87 -5.52
CA THR A 69 -8.33 -15.54 -4.61
C THR A 69 -9.01 -16.66 -3.82
N ARG A 70 -10.20 -16.41 -3.26
CA ARG A 70 -10.94 -17.43 -2.49
C ARG A 70 -11.45 -18.57 -3.36
N VAL A 71 -11.98 -18.28 -4.55
CA VAL A 71 -12.41 -19.29 -5.53
C VAL A 71 -11.25 -20.20 -5.91
N LEU A 72 -10.06 -19.63 -6.14
CA LEU A 72 -8.85 -20.41 -6.43
C LEU A 72 -8.40 -21.27 -5.24
N LYS A 73 -8.43 -20.73 -4.01
CA LYS A 73 -8.11 -21.48 -2.78
C LYS A 73 -9.08 -22.63 -2.52
N LEU A 74 -10.38 -22.40 -2.68
CA LEU A 74 -11.45 -23.38 -2.49
C LEU A 74 -11.72 -24.26 -3.72
N ARG A 75 -10.85 -24.21 -4.73
CA ARG A 75 -11.10 -24.86 -6.01
C ARG A 75 -11.38 -26.36 -5.91
N LYS A 76 -10.57 -27.10 -5.14
CA LYS A 76 -10.72 -28.55 -4.98
C LYS A 76 -12.11 -28.90 -4.40
N PRO A 77 -12.49 -28.37 -3.22
CA PRO A 77 -13.80 -28.68 -2.64
C PRO A 77 -14.97 -28.13 -3.47
N ILE A 78 -14.83 -26.95 -4.11
CA ILE A 78 -15.85 -26.42 -5.04
C ILE A 78 -16.05 -27.36 -6.23
N THR A 79 -14.98 -27.90 -6.80
CA THR A 79 -15.07 -28.79 -7.98
C THR A 79 -15.83 -30.07 -7.64
N VAL A 80 -15.56 -30.66 -6.47
CA VAL A 80 -16.25 -31.88 -6.00
C VAL A 80 -17.70 -31.59 -5.67
N GLU A 81 -17.98 -30.53 -4.93
CA GLU A 81 -19.36 -30.18 -4.59
C GLU A 81 -20.21 -29.87 -5.84
N LEU A 82 -19.62 -29.25 -6.87
CA LEU A 82 -20.28 -29.01 -8.16
C LEU A 82 -20.36 -30.27 -9.06
N LEU A 83 -19.77 -31.41 -8.71
CA LEU A 83 -20.05 -32.68 -9.39
C LEU A 83 -21.40 -33.25 -8.96
N GLU A 84 -21.80 -32.98 -7.72
CA GLU A 84 -23.02 -33.53 -7.11
C GLU A 84 -24.22 -32.57 -7.20
N CYS A 85 -23.99 -31.36 -7.70
CA CYS A 85 -24.97 -30.28 -7.65
C CYS A 85 -24.87 -29.38 -8.88
N ASP A 86 -25.98 -29.24 -9.60
CA ASP A 86 -26.09 -28.26 -10.68
C ASP A 86 -26.30 -26.83 -10.13
N GLY A 87 -25.87 -25.83 -10.91
CA GLY A 87 -26.25 -24.43 -10.68
C GLY A 87 -25.21 -23.36 -11.02
N VAL A 88 -23.92 -23.71 -11.16
CA VAL A 88 -22.87 -22.81 -11.67
C VAL A 88 -21.79 -23.61 -12.41
N ASP A 89 -21.30 -23.10 -13.53
CA ASP A 89 -20.22 -23.70 -14.30
C ASP A 89 -18.89 -23.75 -13.54
N LYS A 90 -18.23 -24.91 -13.62
CA LYS A 90 -16.87 -25.10 -13.10
C LYS A 90 -15.86 -24.26 -13.87
N LEU A 91 -14.76 -23.89 -13.19
CA LEU A 91 -13.60 -23.31 -13.87
C LEU A 91 -12.86 -24.38 -14.66
N THR A 92 -12.76 -24.20 -15.97
CA THR A 92 -11.86 -24.96 -16.84
C THR A 92 -10.40 -24.74 -16.44
N ALA A 93 -9.50 -25.62 -16.88
CA ALA A 93 -8.07 -25.47 -16.62
C ALA A 93 -7.51 -24.14 -17.17
N ALA A 94 -7.97 -23.72 -18.35
CA ALA A 94 -7.56 -22.48 -18.98
C ALA A 94 -8.08 -21.24 -18.22
N GLU A 95 -9.35 -21.23 -17.81
CA GLU A 95 -9.91 -20.13 -17.01
C GLU A 95 -9.22 -19.99 -15.66
N ARG A 96 -8.87 -21.12 -15.05
CA ARG A 96 -8.12 -21.15 -13.80
C ARG A 96 -6.73 -20.56 -13.96
N LYS A 97 -5.96 -21.00 -14.95
CA LYS A 97 -4.62 -20.44 -15.23
C LYS A 97 -4.69 -18.93 -15.41
N ARG A 98 -5.65 -18.46 -16.20
CA ARG A 98 -5.88 -17.01 -16.39
C ARG A 98 -6.28 -16.31 -15.08
N MET A 99 -7.10 -16.94 -14.23
CA MET A 99 -7.58 -16.30 -13.00
C MET A 99 -6.46 -16.20 -11.97
N THR A 100 -5.59 -17.21 -11.91
CA THR A 100 -4.35 -17.17 -11.13
C THR A 100 -3.46 -16.02 -11.57
N ALA A 101 -3.16 -15.91 -12.87
CA ALA A 101 -2.36 -14.81 -13.40
C ALA A 101 -2.97 -13.43 -13.08
N ALA A 102 -4.30 -13.30 -13.20
CA ALA A 102 -5.00 -12.07 -12.86
C ALA A 102 -4.89 -11.72 -11.36
N VAL A 103 -4.99 -12.70 -10.47
CA VAL A 103 -4.82 -12.49 -9.02
C VAL A 103 -3.40 -12.04 -8.71
N GLU A 104 -2.39 -12.70 -9.28
CA GLU A 104 -0.98 -12.34 -9.08
C GLU A 104 -0.67 -10.90 -9.52
N VAL A 105 -1.20 -10.46 -10.66
CA VAL A 105 -1.03 -9.08 -11.16
C VAL A 105 -1.74 -8.04 -10.27
N LEU A 106 -2.87 -8.41 -9.67
CA LEU A 106 -3.65 -7.52 -8.81
C LEU A 106 -3.10 -7.41 -7.39
N ASP A 107 -2.34 -8.40 -6.95
CA ASP A 107 -1.90 -8.55 -5.55
C ASP A 107 -1.07 -7.36 -5.03
N PRO A 108 -0.09 -6.80 -5.78
CA PRO A 108 0.70 -5.65 -5.30
C PRO A 108 -0.17 -4.45 -4.90
N LEU A 109 -1.23 -4.18 -5.67
CA LEU A 109 -2.14 -3.09 -5.36
C LEU A 109 -3.14 -3.42 -4.26
N ALA A 110 -3.49 -4.70 -4.11
CA ALA A 110 -4.30 -5.13 -2.98
C ALA A 110 -3.52 -4.96 -1.67
N GLN A 111 -2.23 -5.31 -1.67
CA GLN A 111 -1.31 -5.07 -0.56
C GLN A 111 -1.14 -3.57 -0.30
N ALA A 112 -0.74 -2.79 -1.32
CA ALA A 112 -0.56 -1.34 -1.19
C ALA A 112 -1.82 -0.63 -0.68
N THR A 113 -3.00 -1.01 -1.14
CA THR A 113 -4.23 -0.39 -0.64
C THR A 113 -4.55 -0.82 0.79
N THR A 114 -4.18 -2.04 1.20
CA THR A 114 -4.36 -2.49 2.59
C THR A 114 -3.45 -1.69 3.51
N GLU A 115 -2.18 -1.53 3.15
CA GLU A 115 -1.21 -0.71 3.89
C GLU A 115 -1.67 0.76 4.01
N LEU A 116 -2.08 1.37 2.89
CA LEU A 116 -2.54 2.76 2.87
C LEU A 116 -3.93 2.96 3.51
N SER A 117 -4.63 1.89 3.89
CA SER A 117 -5.89 1.97 4.63
C SER A 117 -5.69 1.89 6.15
N GLY A 118 -4.45 1.76 6.61
CA GLY A 118 -4.12 1.79 8.04
C GLY A 118 -4.40 3.17 8.65
N ASP A 119 -4.86 3.16 9.89
CA ASP A 119 -5.16 4.37 10.69
C ASP A 119 -4.25 4.52 11.92
N LYS A 120 -3.45 3.49 12.23
CA LYS A 120 -2.54 3.44 13.39
C LYS A 120 -1.14 3.99 13.14
N TYR A 121 -0.80 4.29 11.89
CA TYR A 121 0.53 4.74 11.49
C TYR A 121 0.43 5.77 10.35
N PRO A 122 1.44 6.64 10.18
CA PRO A 122 1.51 7.55 9.04
C PRO A 122 1.55 6.76 7.73
N THR A 123 0.56 6.96 6.87
CA THR A 123 0.46 6.27 5.56
C THR A 123 1.04 7.09 4.42
N LEU A 124 1.21 8.41 4.59
CA LEU A 124 1.68 9.29 3.51
C LEU A 124 3.12 8.97 3.08
N SER A 125 3.99 8.61 4.04
CA SER A 125 5.38 8.22 3.77
C SER A 125 5.51 6.96 2.92
N GLN A 126 4.49 6.09 2.96
CA GLN A 126 4.46 4.81 2.25
C GLN A 126 3.94 4.94 0.80
N VAL A 127 3.32 6.07 0.43
CA VAL A 127 2.66 6.23 -0.88
C VAL A 127 3.64 6.05 -2.03
N ILE A 128 4.80 6.72 -1.99
CA ILE A 128 5.80 6.64 -3.06
C ILE A 128 6.45 5.24 -3.11
N PRO A 129 6.95 4.67 -2.00
CA PRO A 129 7.50 3.31 -1.98
C PRO A 129 6.54 2.25 -2.53
N LEU A 130 5.28 2.26 -2.08
CA LEU A 130 4.29 1.28 -2.50
C LEU A 130 3.94 1.39 -3.99
N LEU A 131 3.88 2.62 -4.51
CA LEU A 131 3.67 2.85 -5.94
C LEU A 131 4.85 2.33 -6.78
N GLU A 132 6.08 2.57 -6.35
CA GLU A 132 7.25 2.10 -7.10
C GLU A 132 7.44 0.59 -7.04
N CYS A 133 7.28 -0.02 -5.88
CA CYS A 133 7.29 -1.47 -5.77
C CYS A 133 6.17 -2.10 -6.61
N SER A 134 4.98 -1.49 -6.64
CA SER A 134 3.87 -1.94 -7.50
C SER A 134 4.24 -1.85 -8.99
N ASP A 135 4.82 -0.73 -9.44
CA ASP A 135 5.23 -0.55 -10.83
C ASP A 135 6.32 -1.55 -11.25
N ILE A 136 7.28 -1.87 -10.37
CA ILE A 136 8.30 -2.91 -10.62
C ILE A 136 7.65 -4.28 -10.81
N VAL A 137 6.72 -4.68 -9.94
CA VAL A 137 6.05 -5.99 -10.05
C VAL A 137 5.17 -6.05 -11.30
N LEU A 138 4.43 -4.98 -11.61
CA LEU A 138 3.62 -4.91 -12.82
C LEU A 138 4.48 -4.95 -14.09
N ALA A 139 5.64 -4.30 -14.11
CA ALA A 139 6.55 -4.35 -15.25
C ALA A 139 7.06 -5.77 -15.52
N ARG A 140 7.34 -6.55 -14.46
CA ARG A 140 7.72 -7.98 -14.59
C ARG A 140 6.61 -8.80 -15.24
N HIS A 141 5.36 -8.62 -14.82
CA HIS A 141 4.21 -9.30 -15.46
C HIS A 141 3.95 -8.81 -16.89
N ALA A 142 4.12 -7.52 -17.16
CA ALA A 142 4.00 -6.97 -18.50
C ALA A 142 4.97 -7.63 -19.50
N ALA A 143 6.17 -8.02 -19.04
CA ALA A 143 7.19 -8.68 -19.85
C ALA A 143 6.94 -10.17 -20.14
N GLN A 144 6.02 -10.84 -19.41
CA GLN A 144 5.81 -12.30 -19.52
C GLN A 144 5.10 -12.76 -20.80
N SER A 145 4.66 -11.83 -21.67
CA SER A 145 4.00 -12.09 -22.97
C SER A 145 2.86 -13.12 -22.91
N ASP A 146 2.13 -13.14 -21.80
CA ASP A 146 1.01 -14.04 -21.56
C ASP A 146 -0.25 -13.25 -21.12
N GLU A 147 -1.26 -13.95 -20.61
CA GLU A 147 -2.53 -13.36 -20.18
C GLU A 147 -2.36 -12.34 -19.02
N SER A 148 -1.24 -12.38 -18.30
CA SER A 148 -0.90 -11.40 -17.26
C SER A 148 -0.48 -10.05 -17.86
N SER A 149 0.12 -10.05 -19.05
CA SER A 149 0.74 -8.85 -19.64
C SER A 149 -0.26 -7.73 -19.95
N ALA A 150 -1.42 -8.08 -20.52
CA ALA A 150 -2.46 -7.11 -20.84
C ALA A 150 -3.08 -6.47 -19.58
N ILE A 151 -3.31 -7.30 -18.54
CA ILE A 151 -3.83 -6.85 -17.24
C ILE A 151 -2.81 -5.91 -16.59
N ALA A 152 -1.54 -6.34 -16.54
CA ALA A 152 -0.46 -5.57 -15.92
C ALA A 152 -0.23 -4.23 -16.62
N SER A 153 -0.27 -4.22 -17.96
CA SER A 153 -0.10 -3.00 -18.76
C SER A 153 -1.25 -2.01 -18.57
N SER A 154 -2.50 -2.50 -18.54
CA SER A 154 -3.67 -1.64 -18.24
C SER A 154 -3.59 -1.08 -16.82
N GLN A 155 -3.19 -1.92 -15.86
CA GLN A 155 -3.05 -1.53 -14.46
C GLN A 155 -1.96 -0.47 -14.25
N ALA A 156 -0.76 -0.69 -14.79
CA ALA A 156 0.35 0.26 -14.71
C ALA A 156 -0.04 1.61 -15.34
N ARG A 157 -0.73 1.59 -16.49
CA ARG A 157 -1.25 2.82 -17.12
C ARG A 157 -2.25 3.54 -16.22
N SER A 158 -3.14 2.79 -15.59
CA SER A 158 -4.17 3.31 -14.69
C SER A 158 -3.59 3.99 -13.44
N ILE A 159 -2.55 3.39 -12.85
CA ILE A 159 -1.80 3.94 -11.72
C ILE A 159 -1.08 5.20 -12.15
N LYS A 160 -0.26 5.12 -13.20
CA LYS A 160 0.48 6.27 -13.72
C LYS A 160 -0.42 7.45 -14.05
N ALA A 161 -1.62 7.20 -14.56
CA ALA A 161 -2.59 8.25 -14.86
C ALA A 161 -3.17 8.94 -13.60
N ARG A 162 -3.31 8.22 -12.49
CA ARG A 162 -3.95 8.71 -11.25
C ARG A 162 -2.97 9.33 -10.26
N PHE A 163 -1.74 8.85 -10.27
CA PHE A 163 -0.67 9.30 -9.36
C PHE A 163 0.38 10.13 -10.10
N ARG A 164 -0.04 10.83 -11.17
CA ARG A 164 0.83 11.76 -11.88
C ARG A 164 1.33 12.82 -10.91
N GLY A 165 2.64 12.99 -10.85
CA GLY A 165 3.27 14.01 -10.01
C GLY A 165 3.31 13.69 -8.51
N VAL A 166 2.88 12.50 -8.07
CA VAL A 166 2.94 12.12 -6.64
C VAL A 166 4.38 12.17 -6.11
N LYS A 167 5.36 11.77 -6.93
CA LYS A 167 6.78 11.82 -6.62
C LYS A 167 7.37 13.22 -6.53
N THR A 168 6.70 14.19 -7.16
CA THR A 168 7.12 15.59 -7.24
C THR A 168 6.26 16.50 -6.35
N SER A 169 5.34 15.91 -5.56
CA SER A 169 4.60 16.62 -4.53
C SER A 169 5.51 16.84 -3.33
N GLU A 170 5.68 18.10 -2.88
CA GLU A 170 6.55 18.40 -1.74
C GLU A 170 6.07 17.67 -0.47
N ASP A 171 4.76 17.63 -0.19
CA ASP A 171 4.21 16.96 1.01
C ASP A 171 4.50 15.47 1.02
N THR A 172 4.29 14.79 -0.11
CA THR A 172 4.50 13.34 -0.21
C THR A 172 5.98 13.00 -0.20
N ALA A 173 6.80 13.82 -0.86
CA ALA A 173 8.25 13.69 -0.84
C ALA A 173 8.80 13.86 0.56
N LEU A 174 8.40 14.94 1.26
CA LEU A 174 8.85 15.23 2.60
C LEU A 174 8.42 14.13 3.58
N ALA A 175 7.17 13.65 3.49
CA ALA A 175 6.70 12.55 4.33
C ALA A 175 7.52 11.27 4.12
N MET A 176 7.88 10.93 2.89
CA MET A 176 8.73 9.77 2.61
C MET A 176 10.17 9.98 3.11
N LEU A 177 10.75 11.16 2.87
CA LEU A 177 12.12 11.48 3.24
C LEU A 177 12.33 11.47 4.75
N LEU A 178 11.37 11.99 5.51
CA LEU A 178 11.41 12.01 6.98
C LEU A 178 11.21 10.62 7.60
N ASP A 179 10.75 9.63 6.84
CA ASP A 179 10.58 8.27 7.34
C ASP A 179 11.90 7.48 7.17
N PRO A 180 12.56 7.09 8.27
CA PRO A 180 13.87 6.42 8.22
C PRO A 180 13.83 5.05 7.54
N ARG A 181 12.64 4.48 7.32
CA ARG A 181 12.46 3.21 6.60
C ARG A 181 12.56 3.39 5.08
N PHE A 182 12.36 4.61 4.56
CA PHE A 182 12.30 4.88 3.13
C PHE A 182 13.31 5.91 2.64
N LYS A 183 13.47 7.03 3.36
CA LYS A 183 14.38 8.14 3.02
C LYS A 183 14.27 8.53 1.53
N ASP A 184 15.38 8.53 0.80
CA ASP A 184 15.47 8.85 -0.63
C ASP A 184 15.51 7.61 -1.54
N ALA A 185 15.29 6.40 -1.01
CA ALA A 185 15.51 5.14 -1.72
C ALA A 185 14.69 4.95 -3.02
N CYS A 186 13.61 5.72 -3.20
CA CYS A 186 12.77 5.70 -4.41
C CYS A 186 13.06 6.83 -5.40
N TYR A 187 14.06 7.67 -5.11
CA TYR A 187 14.52 8.76 -5.96
C TYR A 187 15.84 8.42 -6.63
N THR A 188 15.98 8.88 -7.88
CA THR A 188 17.21 8.74 -8.65
C THR A 188 17.60 10.09 -9.26
N GLU A 189 18.90 10.32 -9.36
CA GLU A 189 19.53 11.43 -10.08
C GLU A 189 18.97 12.82 -9.74
N ARG A 190 18.15 13.37 -10.64
CA ARG A 190 17.62 14.74 -10.56
C ARG A 190 16.59 14.90 -9.45
N ILE A 191 15.80 13.86 -9.18
CA ILE A 191 14.72 13.93 -8.20
C ILE A 191 15.30 13.89 -6.78
N GLU A 192 16.40 13.16 -6.59
CA GLU A 192 17.14 13.11 -5.33
C GLU A 192 17.64 14.51 -4.92
N LYS A 193 18.30 15.24 -5.83
CA LYS A 193 18.76 16.62 -5.54
C LYS A 193 17.62 17.57 -5.14
N TRP A 194 16.48 17.47 -5.84
CA TRP A 194 15.31 18.26 -5.49
C TRP A 194 14.73 17.86 -4.13
N ALA A 195 14.62 16.56 -3.86
CA ALA A 195 14.14 16.01 -2.60
C ALA A 195 15.02 16.45 -1.42
N CYS A 196 16.35 16.40 -1.55
CA CYS A 196 17.28 16.90 -0.54
C CYS A 196 17.09 18.40 -0.28
N ALA A 197 16.86 19.19 -1.33
CA ALA A 197 16.61 20.63 -1.18
C ALA A 197 15.27 20.92 -0.48
N VAL A 198 14.23 20.12 -0.74
CA VAL A 198 12.94 20.21 -0.05
C VAL A 198 13.12 19.88 1.44
N LEU A 199 13.82 18.79 1.77
CA LEU A 199 14.09 18.39 3.14
C LEU A 199 14.91 19.44 3.91
N THR A 200 15.97 19.97 3.27
CA THR A 200 16.81 21.03 3.86
C THR A 200 15.98 22.29 4.16
N ARG A 201 15.15 22.74 3.21
CA ARG A 201 14.29 23.92 3.40
C ARG A 201 13.29 23.72 4.54
N ALA A 202 12.71 22.53 4.64
CA ALA A 202 11.77 22.20 5.72
C ALA A 202 12.47 22.20 7.10
N ALA A 203 13.69 21.66 7.17
CA ALA A 203 14.50 21.70 8.38
C ALA A 203 14.86 23.13 8.80
N GLU A 204 15.35 23.95 7.86
CA GLU A 204 15.67 25.37 8.08
C GLU A 204 14.45 26.18 8.56
N GLY A 205 13.28 25.96 7.94
CA GLY A 205 12.03 26.64 8.32
C GLY A 205 11.55 26.28 9.73
N THR A 206 11.76 25.03 10.17
CA THR A 206 11.37 24.58 11.52
C THR A 206 12.22 25.26 12.60
N VAL A 207 13.54 25.40 12.36
CA VAL A 207 14.46 26.09 13.28
C VAL A 207 14.08 27.57 13.45
N GLN A 208 13.62 28.24 12.40
CA GLN A 208 13.18 29.65 12.50
C GLN A 208 11.86 29.84 13.25
N VAL A 209 10.92 28.90 13.16
CA VAL A 209 9.65 28.98 13.91
C VAL A 209 9.89 28.78 15.41
N VAL A 210 10.76 27.83 15.80
CA VAL A 210 11.13 27.61 17.20
C VAL A 210 11.90 28.81 17.79
N GLY A 211 12.69 29.52 16.96
CA GLY A 211 13.38 30.75 17.37
C GLY A 211 12.52 32.03 17.34
N GLY A 212 11.34 32.00 16.71
CA GLY A 212 10.52 33.18 16.42
C GLY A 212 9.37 33.47 17.40
N GLU A 213 9.02 32.53 18.28
CA GLU A 213 7.89 32.70 19.24
C GLU A 213 8.28 33.33 20.58
N ALA A 214 9.48 33.89 20.72
CA ALA A 214 9.88 34.69 21.88
C ALA A 214 9.78 36.19 21.61
N SER A 215 8.57 36.71 21.40
CA SER A 215 8.29 38.16 21.47
C SER A 215 6.81 38.44 21.75
N SER A 216 6.42 38.34 23.02
CA SER A 216 5.52 39.28 23.72
C SER A 216 5.20 38.73 25.12
N GLY A 217 5.69 39.40 26.17
CA GLY A 217 5.31 39.08 27.54
C GLY A 217 6.23 39.68 28.59
N SER A 218 5.95 40.92 28.99
CA SER A 218 6.57 41.61 30.12
C SER A 218 6.45 40.81 31.43
N GLY A 219 7.60 40.51 32.04
CA GLY A 219 7.92 40.32 33.46
C GLY A 219 6.85 39.82 34.45
N THR A 220 7.19 38.78 35.21
CA THR A 220 7.48 38.85 36.66
C THR A 220 8.08 37.52 37.13
N GLY A 221 9.10 37.59 37.97
CA GLY A 221 9.92 36.45 38.37
C GLY A 221 9.18 35.45 39.25
N SER A 222 9.30 34.18 38.90
CA SER A 222 9.14 33.04 39.80
C SER A 222 10.14 31.97 39.37
N GLN A 223 10.98 31.50 40.30
CA GLN A 223 11.88 30.37 40.04
C GLN A 223 11.04 29.10 39.93
N ASP A 224 10.76 28.69 38.69
CA ASP A 224 10.05 27.45 38.40
C ASP A 224 11.07 26.31 38.26
N THR A 225 11.07 25.37 39.21
CA THR A 225 11.89 24.14 39.19
C THR A 225 11.22 23.03 38.38
N SER A 226 10.64 23.41 37.24
CA SER A 226 9.95 22.51 36.31
C SER A 226 10.96 21.89 35.33
N VAL A 227 10.78 20.61 35.00
CA VAL A 227 11.57 19.89 33.97
C VAL A 227 11.56 20.65 32.63
N TRP A 228 10.45 21.31 32.31
CA TRP A 228 10.30 22.11 31.10
C TRP A 228 11.00 23.47 31.18
N GLY A 229 11.16 24.05 32.38
CA GLY A 229 11.97 25.24 32.61
C GLY A 229 13.48 24.96 32.44
N ALA A 230 13.93 23.76 32.83
CA ALA A 230 15.29 23.31 32.56
C ALA A 230 15.52 23.03 31.06
N PHE A 231 14.53 22.48 30.35
CA PHE A 231 14.59 22.25 28.90
C PHE A 231 14.69 23.56 28.09
N ALA A 232 13.93 24.59 28.48
CA ALA A 232 14.01 25.92 27.83
C ALA A 232 15.40 26.57 28.00
N ASN A 233 16.02 26.41 29.16
CA ASN A 233 17.40 26.87 29.41
C ASN A 233 18.43 26.03 28.65
N PHE A 234 18.21 24.73 28.47
CA PHE A 234 19.07 23.86 27.67
C PHE A 234 19.00 24.20 26.17
N ALA A 235 17.81 24.51 25.66
CA ALA A 235 17.61 24.91 24.27
C ALA A 235 18.19 26.30 23.93
N SER A 236 18.40 27.15 24.95
CA SER A 236 18.92 28.51 24.78
C SER A 236 20.45 28.60 24.82
N ASP A 237 21.15 27.57 25.29
CA ASP A 237 22.60 27.61 25.57
C ASP A 237 23.49 27.10 24.41
N ASP A 238 22.91 26.75 23.25
CA ASP A 238 23.66 26.20 22.11
C ASP A 238 24.00 27.22 21.01
N SER A 239 23.81 28.53 21.26
CA SER A 239 24.02 29.56 20.24
C SER A 239 25.49 29.97 19.99
N THR A 240 26.49 29.15 20.37
CA THR A 240 27.92 29.43 20.06
C THR A 240 28.78 28.19 19.88
N LYS A 241 28.36 27.24 19.05
CA LYS A 241 29.29 26.31 18.39
C LYS A 241 29.01 26.31 16.89
N SER A 242 30.09 26.40 16.10
CA SER A 242 30.09 26.07 14.68
C SER A 242 29.74 24.58 14.54
N GLY A 243 28.46 24.25 14.68
CA GLY A 243 27.92 22.92 14.41
C GLY A 243 27.97 22.62 12.91
N PRO A 244 27.85 21.33 12.54
CA PRO A 244 27.61 20.95 11.15
C PRO A 244 26.46 21.80 10.57
N SER A 245 26.59 22.20 9.31
CA SER A 245 25.50 22.90 8.61
C SER A 245 24.25 22.02 8.64
N ILE A 246 23.03 22.59 8.71
CA ILE A 246 21.77 21.82 8.58
C ILE A 246 21.82 20.89 7.36
N LYS A 247 22.53 21.32 6.30
CA LYS A 247 22.81 20.52 5.11
C LYS A 247 23.63 19.26 5.40
N ASP A 248 24.66 19.36 6.22
CA ASP A 248 25.52 18.24 6.60
C ASP A 248 24.73 17.21 7.43
N ASP A 249 23.85 17.67 8.32
CA ASP A 249 22.97 16.79 9.12
C ASP A 249 21.95 16.07 8.24
N VAL A 250 21.31 16.79 7.31
CA VAL A 250 20.39 16.20 6.33
C VAL A 250 21.11 15.14 5.48
N GLU A 251 22.31 15.43 4.99
CA GLU A 251 23.11 14.46 4.24
C GLU A 251 23.50 13.24 5.08
N SER A 252 23.88 13.45 6.34
CA SER A 252 24.22 12.38 7.28
C SER A 252 23.02 11.45 7.52
N TYR A 253 21.84 12.03 7.74
CA TYR A 253 20.59 11.30 7.91
C TYR A 253 20.24 10.44 6.68
N LEU A 254 20.32 11.02 5.48
CA LEU A 254 20.02 10.31 4.23
C LEU A 254 21.01 9.16 3.96
N ARG A 255 22.29 9.33 4.32
CA ARG A 255 23.32 8.28 4.16
C ARG A 255 23.23 7.16 5.20
N ALA A 256 22.60 7.41 6.35
CA ALA A 256 22.45 6.37 7.36
C ALA A 256 21.63 5.17 6.81
N PRO A 257 21.86 3.94 7.29
CA PRO A 257 21.10 2.78 6.86
C PRO A 257 19.58 2.96 7.01
N LEU A 258 18.81 2.30 6.13
CA LEU A 258 17.36 2.26 6.24
C LEU A 258 16.94 1.42 7.44
N LEU A 259 15.93 1.89 8.16
CA LEU A 259 15.27 1.13 9.21
C LEU A 259 14.43 -0.01 8.58
N PRO A 260 14.37 -1.21 9.17
CA PRO A 260 13.46 -2.26 8.73
C PRO A 260 12.00 -1.78 8.65
N HIS A 261 11.28 -2.22 7.62
CA HIS A 261 9.91 -1.75 7.36
C HIS A 261 8.93 -2.01 8.53
N CYS A 262 9.14 -3.07 9.30
CA CYS A 262 8.29 -3.47 10.42
C CYS A 262 8.55 -2.74 11.73
N GLU A 263 9.59 -1.89 11.79
CA GLU A 263 9.93 -1.13 12.99
C GLU A 263 9.17 0.20 13.05
N ASP A 264 9.02 0.74 14.26
CA ASP A 264 8.40 2.04 14.48
C ASP A 264 9.37 3.14 13.99
N PRO A 265 8.95 4.01 13.05
CA PRO A 265 9.81 5.10 12.57
C PRO A 265 10.09 6.20 13.61
N LEU A 266 9.46 6.16 14.79
CA LEU A 266 9.61 7.16 15.86
C LEU A 266 10.34 6.65 17.12
N ASP A 267 10.69 5.35 17.17
CA ASP A 267 11.52 4.76 18.22
C ASP A 267 13.02 5.06 17.98
#